data_AF-A0A9P4QVY4-F1
#
_entry.id   AF-A0A9P4QVY4-F1
#
_cell.length_a   1.000
_cell.length_b   1.000
_cell.length_c   1.000
_cell.angle_alpha   90.00
_cell.angle_beta   90.00
_cell.angle_gamma   90.00
#
_symmetry.space_group_name_H-M   'P 1'
#
loop_
_entity.id
_entity.type
_entity.pdbx_description
1 polymer ?
#
loop_
_entity_poly.entity_id
_entity_poly.type
_entity_poly.pdbx_seq_one_letter_code
_entity_poly.pdbx_strand_id
1 'polypeptide(L)'
;MNPMSTWKLPPRVLATFWKYTATLCAVARGSIWVIYTWTMHLSEIWNLFWGASAPRIPQVPEPFIWIVFRAMAELIYIMTTGLPPIASDELDLEDRAVQNDELETMQDWVPMINTDIKPMNVVFSEPTANYPAYPTPKMIDFGNVVLETQGIWGAIGTRGFQPPEHNDEPNPYNNYLSRYITPNVASDIWGLGAVIHCMMNMAPYLPEDRYYWHEVPENHEGYNFSYSYELSMLTKKYLQVNPKDCAQLMEILYDTSKGLESWERAYEEVTGRTRDEISDFALVPQCHAEFELGANMGEDETSESSVKKRKLIEQQKVANEDVNGPPRKKSTGPSSPRSRQRTTASRDKKSRRELFPESETPGDSARKGKTG
;
A
#
# COMPACT_ATOMS: atom_id res chain seq x y z
N MET A 1 16.82 -9.45 12.27
CA MET A 1 16.56 -8.56 11.13
C MET A 1 17.79 -7.70 10.91
N ASN A 2 18.31 -7.71 9.68
CA ASN A 2 19.52 -6.96 9.32
C ASN A 2 19.06 -5.53 8.98
N PRO A 3 19.40 -4.50 9.77
CA PRO A 3 18.97 -3.14 9.47
C PRO A 3 19.55 -2.71 8.12
N MET A 4 18.95 -1.70 7.48
CA MET A 4 19.36 -1.08 6.20
C MET A 4 20.84 -0.64 6.09
N SER A 5 21.66 -0.85 7.11
CA SER A 5 23.04 -0.40 7.25
C SER A 5 24.04 -0.97 6.25
N THR A 6 23.65 -1.93 5.41
CA THR A 6 24.50 -2.51 4.36
C THR A 6 24.06 -2.16 2.94
N TRP A 7 22.99 -1.37 2.76
CA TRP A 7 22.47 -1.06 1.44
C TRP A 7 23.33 0.03 0.79
N LYS A 8 24.16 -0.36 -0.18
CA LYS A 8 24.90 0.60 -1.02
C LYS A 8 24.03 0.99 -2.20
N LEU A 9 23.11 1.93 -1.97
CA LEU A 9 22.37 2.54 -3.07
C LEU A 9 23.33 3.32 -3.98
N PRO A 10 23.23 3.20 -5.32
CA PRO A 10 23.99 4.05 -6.22
C PRO A 10 23.71 5.53 -5.93
N PRO A 11 24.70 6.43 -5.99
CA PRO A 11 24.52 7.83 -5.58
C PRO A 11 23.35 8.56 -6.26
N ARG A 12 23.05 8.24 -7.52
CA ARG A 12 21.92 8.81 -8.26
C ARG A 12 20.56 8.34 -7.72
N VAL A 13 20.46 7.08 -7.33
CA VAL A 13 19.25 6.52 -6.72
C VAL A 13 19.05 7.13 -5.35
N LEU A 14 20.12 7.23 -4.56
CA LEU A 14 20.08 7.84 -3.24
C LEU A 14 19.59 9.31 -3.28
N ALA A 15 20.11 10.11 -4.22
CA ALA A 15 19.67 11.48 -4.43
C ALA A 15 18.19 11.60 -4.78
N THR A 16 17.68 10.66 -5.56
CA THR A 16 16.28 10.62 -5.97
C THR A 16 15.39 10.10 -4.85
N PHE A 17 15.80 9.03 -4.18
CA PHE A 17 15.11 8.44 -3.04
C PHE A 17 14.91 9.47 -1.91
N TRP A 18 15.87 10.38 -1.71
CA TRP A 18 15.71 11.51 -0.78
C TRP A 18 14.62 12.52 -1.17
N LYS A 19 14.21 12.59 -2.44
CA LYS A 19 13.04 13.39 -2.82
C LYS A 19 11.73 12.79 -2.33
N TYR A 20 11.70 11.51 -1.96
CA TYR A 20 10.46 10.81 -1.59
C TYR A 20 10.48 10.26 -0.17
N THR A 21 11.62 10.36 0.53
CA THR A 21 11.81 9.78 1.86
C THR A 21 12.37 10.80 2.83
N ALA A 22 12.06 10.65 4.11
CA ALA A 22 12.58 11.52 5.18
C ALA A 22 13.58 10.83 6.11
N THR A 23 14.16 9.70 5.67
CA THR A 23 15.04 8.87 6.51
C THR A 23 16.48 8.88 6.03
N LEU A 24 17.41 8.99 6.99
CA LEU A 24 18.82 8.66 6.81
C LEU A 24 19.18 7.54 7.81
N CYS A 25 19.88 6.50 7.35
CA CYS A 25 20.47 5.51 8.25
C CYS A 25 21.97 5.76 8.35
N ALA A 26 22.46 6.20 9.51
CA ALA A 26 23.87 6.10 9.84
C ALA A 26 24.03 5.11 11.01
N VAL A 27 24.79 4.04 10.77
CA VAL A 27 25.13 3.08 11.83
C VAL A 27 26.57 3.32 12.26
N ALA A 28 26.75 3.85 13.47
CA ALA A 28 28.03 3.86 14.16
C ALA A 28 28.12 2.64 15.08
N ARG A 29 29.28 1.96 15.09
CA ARG A 29 29.54 0.69 15.80
C ARG A 29 29.01 0.73 17.25
N GLY A 30 27.95 -0.04 17.52
CA GLY A 30 27.47 -0.35 18.87
C GLY A 30 26.13 0.28 19.28
N SER A 31 25.63 1.27 18.53
CA SER A 31 24.33 1.92 18.80
C SER A 31 23.55 2.14 17.51
N ILE A 32 22.26 1.81 17.50
CA ILE A 32 21.34 2.16 16.40
C ILE A 32 20.91 3.61 16.64
N TRP A 33 21.44 4.53 15.85
CA TRP A 33 20.91 5.88 15.76
C TRP A 33 19.86 5.89 14.64
N VAL A 34 18.61 6.16 14.99
CA VAL A 34 17.55 6.43 14.01
C VAL A 34 17.62 7.92 13.70
N ILE A 35 18.02 8.29 12.48
CA ILE A 35 18.16 9.69 12.08
C ILE A 35 16.92 10.07 11.28
N TYR A 36 16.09 10.93 11.86
CA TYR A 36 15.10 11.71 11.12
C TYR A 36 15.86 12.77 10.35
N THR A 37 15.68 12.88 9.04
CA THR A 37 16.28 13.99 8.29
C THR A 37 15.22 15.02 7.94
N TRP A 38 15.57 16.26 8.30
CA TRP A 38 14.80 17.48 8.16
C TRP A 38 13.66 17.60 9.17
N THR A 39 13.50 18.81 9.70
CA THR A 39 12.31 19.18 10.45
C THR A 39 11.11 18.93 9.56
N MET A 40 10.34 17.90 9.88
CA MET A 40 9.04 17.69 9.24
C MET A 40 8.11 18.69 9.89
N HIS A 41 7.95 19.84 9.24
CA HIS A 41 7.11 20.93 9.74
C HIS A 41 5.62 20.55 9.75
N LEU A 42 5.26 19.43 9.11
CA LEU A 42 3.89 19.00 8.94
C LEU A 42 3.72 17.55 9.39
N SER A 43 2.66 17.33 10.16
CA SER A 43 2.31 16.06 10.79
C SER A 43 2.02 14.95 9.77
N GLU A 44 2.04 13.69 10.19
CA GLU A 44 1.58 12.53 9.40
C GLU A 44 0.17 12.74 8.81
N ILE A 45 -0.15 12.08 7.68
CA ILE A 45 -1.53 12.01 7.12
C ILE A 45 -2.52 11.66 8.22
N TRP A 46 -2.12 10.75 9.11
CA TRP A 46 -2.94 10.37 10.24
C TRP A 46 -3.36 11.56 11.12
N ASN A 47 -2.40 12.40 11.49
CA ASN A 47 -2.66 13.55 12.33
C ASN A 47 -3.37 14.68 11.59
N LEU A 48 -3.20 14.77 10.26
CA LEU A 48 -3.88 15.76 9.44
C LEU A 48 -5.40 15.50 9.38
N PHE A 49 -5.84 14.24 9.42
CA PHE A 49 -7.25 13.87 9.21
C PHE A 49 -7.93 13.21 10.42
N TRP A 50 -7.20 12.47 11.24
CA TRP A 50 -7.73 11.69 12.38
C TRP A 50 -7.14 12.07 13.73
N GLY A 51 -6.15 12.96 13.77
CA GLY A 51 -5.58 13.45 15.02
C GLY A 51 -6.64 14.15 15.88
N ALA A 52 -6.54 14.01 17.21
CA ALA A 52 -7.46 14.68 18.14
C ALA A 52 -7.46 16.22 17.99
N SER A 53 -6.36 16.76 17.47
CA SER A 53 -6.16 18.19 17.19
C SER A 53 -6.40 18.56 15.72
N ALA A 54 -6.78 17.60 14.86
CA ALA A 54 -6.98 17.84 13.44
C ALA A 54 -8.12 18.85 13.23
N PRO A 55 -7.96 19.86 12.37
CA PRO A 55 -9.09 20.66 11.93
C PRO A 55 -10.11 19.71 11.29
N ARG A 56 -11.39 19.87 11.64
CA ARG A 56 -12.47 19.10 11.02
C ARG A 56 -12.63 19.58 9.58
N ILE A 57 -11.86 19.00 8.68
CA ILE A 57 -12.13 19.15 7.26
C ILE A 57 -13.26 18.20 6.88
N PRO A 58 -14.26 18.67 6.12
CA PRO A 58 -15.32 17.79 5.66
C PRO A 58 -14.80 16.75 4.65
N GLN A 59 -13.73 17.08 3.93
CA GLN A 59 -13.18 16.28 2.85
C GLN A 59 -11.74 16.73 2.53
N VAL A 60 -10.86 15.79 2.12
CA VAL A 60 -9.56 16.15 1.53
C VAL A 60 -9.78 16.68 0.12
N PRO A 61 -9.19 17.83 -0.26
CA PRO A 61 -9.23 18.29 -1.65
C PRO A 61 -8.70 17.24 -2.62
N GLU A 62 -9.47 16.94 -3.66
CA GLU A 62 -9.08 15.97 -4.69
C GLU A 62 -7.70 16.23 -5.34
N PRO A 63 -7.29 17.46 -5.73
CA PRO A 63 -5.97 17.67 -6.34
C PRO A 63 -4.84 17.27 -5.39
N PHE A 64 -5.04 17.44 -4.08
CA PHE A 64 -4.08 16.98 -3.10
C PHE A 64 -4.00 15.45 -3.02
N ILE A 65 -5.13 14.75 -3.15
CA ILE A 65 -5.12 13.28 -3.23
C ILE A 65 -4.31 12.83 -4.44
N TRP A 66 -4.50 13.45 -5.62
CA TRP A 66 -3.72 13.13 -6.82
C TRP A 66 -2.22 13.34 -6.61
N ILE A 67 -1.82 14.43 -5.94
CA ILE A 67 -0.41 14.71 -5.62
C ILE A 67 0.17 13.64 -4.68
N VAL A 68 -0.56 13.26 -3.62
CA VAL A 68 -0.15 12.17 -2.72
C VAL A 68 -0.05 10.86 -3.50
N PHE A 69 -1.06 10.55 -4.32
CA PHE A 69 -1.08 9.35 -5.16
C PHE A 69 0.18 9.26 -6.01
N ARG A 70 0.44 10.29 -6.80
CA ARG A 70 1.54 10.34 -7.75
C ARG A 70 2.89 10.18 -7.05
N ALA A 71 3.13 10.91 -5.98
CA ALA A 71 4.41 10.86 -5.26
C ALA A 71 4.68 9.48 -4.63
N MET A 72 3.65 8.82 -4.11
CA MET A 72 3.79 7.47 -3.55
C MET A 72 4.00 6.42 -4.65
N ALA A 73 3.33 6.56 -5.79
CA ALA A 73 3.56 5.70 -6.96
C ALA A 73 4.99 5.85 -7.50
N GLU A 74 5.51 7.08 -7.58
CA GLU A 74 6.90 7.36 -7.95
C GLU A 74 7.91 6.74 -6.98
N LEU A 75 7.62 6.75 -5.67
CA LEU A 75 8.44 6.03 -4.70
C LEU A 75 8.46 4.53 -4.95
N ILE A 76 7.29 3.91 -5.16
CA ILE A 76 7.18 2.48 -5.47
C ILE A 76 7.97 2.16 -6.75
N TYR A 77 7.91 3.03 -7.75
CA TYR A 77 8.69 2.91 -8.99
C TYR A 77 10.20 2.89 -8.71
N ILE A 78 10.70 3.84 -7.91
CA ILE A 78 12.12 3.87 -7.53
C ILE A 78 12.51 2.60 -6.74
N MET A 79 11.65 2.14 -5.83
CA MET A 79 11.90 0.94 -5.04
C MET A 79 11.94 -0.33 -5.91
N THR A 80 11.07 -0.40 -6.91
CA THR A 80 10.95 -1.52 -7.84
C THR A 80 12.11 -1.55 -8.83
N THR A 81 12.42 -0.41 -9.45
CA THR A 81 13.32 -0.36 -10.62
C THR A 81 14.73 0.10 -10.28
N GLY A 82 14.91 0.86 -9.19
CA GLY A 82 16.14 1.59 -8.92
C GLY A 82 16.38 2.77 -9.88
N LEU A 83 15.43 3.09 -10.74
CA LEU A 83 15.51 4.20 -11.70
C LEU A 83 14.91 5.48 -11.11
N PRO A 84 15.28 6.67 -11.63
CA PRO A 84 14.60 7.90 -11.27
C PRO A 84 13.13 7.88 -11.70
N PRO A 85 12.25 8.66 -11.03
CA PRO A 85 10.85 8.78 -11.42
C PRO A 85 10.75 9.37 -12.82
N ILE A 86 9.77 8.88 -13.58
CA ILE A 86 9.47 9.33 -14.93
C ILE A 86 8.69 10.64 -14.83
N ALA A 87 9.02 11.65 -15.62
CA ALA A 87 8.25 12.89 -15.58
C ALA A 87 6.82 12.68 -16.14
N SER A 88 5.85 13.46 -15.66
CA SER A 88 4.45 13.36 -16.10
C SER A 88 4.26 13.54 -17.61
N ASP A 89 5.08 14.39 -18.23
CA ASP A 89 5.07 14.70 -19.67
C ASP A 89 5.84 13.68 -20.53
N GLU A 90 6.61 12.79 -19.90
CA GLU A 90 7.34 11.71 -20.56
C GLU A 90 6.49 10.43 -20.71
N LEU A 91 5.38 10.31 -19.99
CA LEU A 91 4.51 9.13 -20.04
C LEU A 91 3.51 9.21 -21.18
N ASP A 92 3.48 8.18 -22.02
CA ASP A 92 2.50 8.02 -23.08
C ASP A 92 1.46 6.92 -22.79
N LEU A 93 0.55 6.71 -23.73
CA LEU A 93 -0.51 5.71 -23.58
C LEU A 93 0.03 4.26 -23.72
N GLU A 94 1.15 4.07 -24.40
CA GLU A 94 1.77 2.75 -24.58
C GLU A 94 2.44 2.30 -23.28
N ASP A 95 3.08 3.22 -22.57
CA ASP A 95 3.67 2.98 -21.24
C ASP A 95 2.64 2.40 -20.25
N ARG A 96 1.38 2.84 -20.35
CA ARG A 96 0.28 2.37 -19.50
C ARG A 96 0.10 0.84 -19.54
N ALA A 97 0.47 0.19 -20.63
CA ALA A 97 0.27 -1.25 -20.83
C ALA A 97 1.41 -2.13 -20.27
N VAL A 98 2.54 -1.52 -19.88
CA VAL A 98 3.72 -2.24 -19.37
C VAL A 98 3.37 -2.98 -18.08
N GLN A 99 3.64 -4.28 -18.05
CA GLN A 99 3.39 -5.11 -16.87
C GLN A 99 4.50 -4.92 -15.81
N ASN A 100 4.17 -5.16 -14.54
CA ASN A 100 5.12 -5.02 -13.43
C ASN A 100 6.37 -5.89 -13.57
N ASP A 101 6.27 -7.07 -14.18
CA ASP A 101 7.38 -7.99 -14.44
C ASP A 101 8.19 -7.64 -15.70
N GLU A 102 7.73 -6.66 -16.48
CA GLU A 102 8.37 -6.16 -17.69
C GLU A 102 9.10 -4.82 -17.46
N LEU A 103 9.03 -4.27 -16.24
CA LEU A 103 9.67 -2.99 -15.91
C LEU A 103 11.18 -3.06 -16.09
N GLU A 104 11.75 -2.04 -16.73
CA GLU A 104 13.19 -1.87 -16.77
C GLU A 104 13.73 -1.63 -15.36
N THR A 105 14.72 -2.43 -14.97
CA THR A 105 15.42 -2.27 -13.69
C THR A 105 16.87 -1.87 -13.94
N MET A 106 17.42 -1.04 -13.06
CA MET A 106 18.86 -0.80 -13.02
C MET A 106 19.63 -2.12 -12.90
N GLN A 107 20.78 -2.21 -13.57
CA GLN A 107 21.63 -3.40 -13.50
C GLN A 107 21.96 -3.76 -12.04
N ASP A 108 21.82 -5.04 -11.69
CA ASP A 108 22.02 -5.60 -10.34
C ASP A 108 21.08 -5.05 -9.26
N TRP A 109 20.03 -4.31 -9.65
CA TRP A 109 18.99 -3.90 -8.73
C TRP A 109 18.11 -5.08 -8.35
N VAL A 110 17.75 -5.14 -7.06
CA VAL A 110 16.78 -6.11 -6.55
C VAL A 110 15.59 -5.31 -6.04
N PRO A 111 14.38 -5.52 -6.58
CA PRO A 111 13.19 -4.79 -6.15
C PRO A 111 13.00 -4.85 -4.63
N MET A 112 12.69 -3.69 -4.06
CA MET A 112 12.36 -3.53 -2.66
C MET A 112 10.85 -3.41 -2.50
N ILE A 113 10.27 -4.12 -1.52
CA ILE A 113 8.86 -4.05 -1.19
C ILE A 113 8.69 -3.45 0.20
N ASN A 114 7.95 -2.35 0.31
CA ASN A 114 7.61 -1.75 1.60
C ASN A 114 6.34 -2.40 2.15
N THR A 115 6.52 -3.40 3.00
CA THR A 115 5.37 -4.13 3.58
C THR A 115 4.53 -3.32 4.57
N ASP A 116 4.84 -2.04 4.79
CA ASP A 116 4.20 -1.18 5.78
C ASP A 116 3.73 0.18 5.21
N ILE A 117 3.31 0.22 3.95
CA ILE A 117 2.63 1.40 3.35
C ILE A 117 1.27 1.62 4.04
N LYS A 118 1.15 2.72 4.78
CA LYS A 118 -0.06 3.11 5.53
C LYS A 118 -0.08 4.61 5.82
N PRO A 119 -1.23 5.22 6.16
CA PRO A 119 -1.34 6.67 6.39
C PRO A 119 -0.37 7.22 7.45
N MET A 120 -0.09 6.46 8.50
CA MET A 120 0.86 6.87 9.56
C MET A 120 2.31 6.98 9.06
N ASN A 121 2.65 6.28 7.98
CA ASN A 121 4.00 6.31 7.41
C ASN A 121 4.12 7.32 6.27
N VAL A 122 3.05 8.07 5.96
CA VAL A 122 3.09 9.17 4.99
C VAL A 122 3.06 10.49 5.75
N VAL A 123 4.13 11.24 5.60
CA VAL A 123 4.40 12.53 6.26
C VAL A 123 4.57 13.61 5.21
N PHE A 124 4.67 14.86 5.66
CA PHE A 124 4.69 16.01 4.78
C PHE A 124 5.92 16.88 5.02
N SER A 125 6.59 17.28 3.94
CA SER A 125 7.65 18.28 3.97
C SER A 125 7.19 19.58 3.32
N GLU A 126 8.10 20.55 3.25
CA GLU A 126 7.90 21.79 2.51
C GLU A 126 7.40 21.56 1.08
N PRO A 127 6.55 22.46 0.55
CA PRO A 127 6.12 22.44 -0.84
C PRO A 127 7.28 22.39 -1.84
N THR A 128 7.05 21.79 -3.01
CA THR A 128 8.00 21.83 -4.13
C THR A 128 7.66 22.95 -5.11
N ALA A 129 8.59 23.27 -6.02
CA ALA A 129 8.34 24.22 -7.09
C ALA A 129 7.17 23.83 -8.01
N ASN A 130 6.91 22.52 -8.18
CA ASN A 130 5.81 22.04 -9.02
C ASN A 130 4.44 22.25 -8.36
N TYR A 131 4.38 22.18 -7.04
CA TYR A 131 3.13 22.29 -6.27
C TYR A 131 3.31 23.22 -5.06
N PRO A 132 3.57 24.53 -5.25
CA PRO A 132 3.91 25.42 -4.15
C PRO A 132 2.79 25.62 -3.14
N ALA A 133 1.53 25.39 -3.54
CA ALA A 133 0.38 25.46 -2.63
C ALA A 133 0.22 24.23 -1.70
N TYR A 134 0.87 23.11 -2.02
CA TYR A 134 0.67 21.83 -1.31
C TYR A 134 1.94 21.35 -0.65
N PRO A 135 1.85 20.78 0.57
CA PRO A 135 2.99 20.16 1.17
C PRO A 135 3.39 18.90 0.41
N THR A 136 4.68 18.58 0.41
CA THR A 136 5.20 17.45 -0.36
C THR A 136 5.08 16.16 0.45
N PRO A 137 4.32 15.15 -0.01
CA PRO A 137 4.26 13.84 0.65
C PRO A 137 5.63 13.16 0.65
N LYS A 138 5.97 12.51 1.75
CA LYS A 138 7.15 11.65 1.91
C LYS A 138 6.76 10.39 2.64
N MET A 139 7.41 9.29 2.29
CA MET A 139 7.32 8.06 3.05
C MET A 139 8.38 8.00 4.14
N ILE A 140 8.01 7.47 5.29
CA ILE A 140 8.91 7.12 6.39
C ILE A 140 8.77 5.63 6.73
N ASP A 141 9.56 5.20 7.71
CA ASP A 141 9.54 3.86 8.27
C ASP A 141 9.70 2.73 7.24
N PHE A 142 10.93 2.65 6.70
CA PHE A 142 11.35 1.54 5.86
C PHE A 142 11.85 0.33 6.69
N GLY A 143 11.57 0.30 8.00
CA GLY A 143 12.07 -0.75 8.91
C GLY A 143 11.65 -2.17 8.55
N ASN A 144 10.54 -2.31 7.82
CA ASN A 144 9.97 -3.57 7.35
C ASN A 144 10.13 -3.79 5.83
N VAL A 145 11.01 -3.05 5.17
CA VAL A 145 11.32 -3.31 3.75
C VAL A 145 12.01 -4.64 3.59
N VAL A 146 11.58 -5.37 2.56
CA VAL A 146 12.14 -6.65 2.15
C VAL A 146 12.54 -6.60 0.69
N LEU A 147 13.45 -7.48 0.29
CA LEU A 147 13.72 -7.69 -1.13
C LEU A 147 12.66 -8.64 -1.69
N GLU A 148 12.21 -8.45 -2.92
CA GLU A 148 11.23 -9.35 -3.57
C GLU A 148 11.72 -10.81 -3.64
N THR A 149 13.04 -11.01 -3.70
CA THR A 149 13.67 -12.34 -3.65
C THR A 149 13.65 -12.99 -2.26
N GLN A 150 13.36 -12.23 -1.21
CA GLN A 150 13.25 -12.71 0.16
C GLN A 150 11.79 -13.04 0.45
N GLY A 151 11.43 -14.32 0.33
CA GLY A 151 10.17 -14.73 0.92
C GLY A 151 10.25 -14.80 2.45
N ILE A 152 9.10 -14.59 3.06
CA ILE A 152 8.93 -14.26 4.47
C ILE A 152 8.04 -15.29 5.11
N TRP A 153 8.35 -15.65 6.35
CA TRP A 153 7.54 -16.58 7.10
C TRP A 153 6.53 -15.85 7.99
N GLY A 154 5.24 -16.17 7.81
CA GLY A 154 4.14 -15.57 8.58
C GLY A 154 3.66 -14.23 8.02
N ALA A 155 2.71 -13.61 8.72
CA ALA A 155 2.15 -12.32 8.33
C ALA A 155 3.19 -11.19 8.45
N ILE A 156 3.17 -10.26 7.50
CA ILE A 156 4.01 -9.07 7.49
C ILE A 156 3.20 -7.81 7.23
N GLY A 157 3.60 -6.69 7.83
CA GLY A 157 2.95 -5.39 7.71
C GLY A 157 1.99 -5.07 8.86
N THR A 158 1.41 -3.87 8.82
CA THR A 158 0.43 -3.44 9.82
C THR A 158 -0.94 -4.00 9.53
N ARG A 159 -1.49 -4.78 10.48
CA ARG A 159 -2.85 -5.30 10.42
C ARG A 159 -3.86 -4.20 10.06
N GLY A 160 -4.76 -4.52 9.14
CA GLY A 160 -5.68 -3.55 8.54
C GLY A 160 -5.15 -3.04 7.21
N PHE A 161 -3.85 -2.80 7.04
CA PHE A 161 -3.26 -2.32 5.79
C PHE A 161 -2.57 -3.41 4.96
N GLN A 162 -2.55 -4.64 5.49
CA GLN A 162 -1.94 -5.78 4.80
C GLN A 162 -2.73 -6.14 3.53
N PRO A 163 -2.04 -6.39 2.42
CA PRO A 163 -2.69 -6.98 1.25
C PRO A 163 -3.13 -8.43 1.57
N PRO A 164 -4.14 -8.95 0.86
CA PRO A 164 -4.70 -10.28 1.14
C PRO A 164 -3.67 -11.40 1.14
N GLU A 165 -2.68 -11.36 0.24
CA GLU A 165 -1.61 -12.35 0.15
C GLU A 165 -0.61 -12.30 1.33
N HIS A 166 -0.60 -11.21 2.12
CA HIS A 166 0.23 -11.07 3.33
C HIS A 166 -0.43 -11.64 4.60
N ASN A 167 -1.71 -12.02 4.53
CA ASN A 167 -2.41 -12.55 5.69
C ASN A 167 -1.85 -13.93 6.07
N ASP A 168 -1.80 -14.24 7.38
CA ASP A 168 -1.42 -15.55 7.87
C ASP A 168 -2.59 -16.55 7.88
N GLU A 169 -3.82 -16.11 7.66
CA GLU A 169 -4.99 -16.96 7.49
C GLU A 169 -5.07 -17.60 6.10
N PRO A 170 -5.59 -18.84 5.95
CA PRO A 170 -5.67 -19.49 4.66
C PRO A 170 -6.58 -18.72 3.68
N ASN A 171 -6.04 -18.31 2.55
CA ASN A 171 -6.78 -17.66 1.47
C ASN A 171 -6.33 -18.14 0.08
N PRO A 172 -7.13 -17.98 -1.00
CA PRO A 172 -6.78 -18.53 -2.31
C PRO A 172 -5.59 -17.81 -2.96
N TYR A 173 -5.10 -16.72 -2.36
CA TYR A 173 -4.00 -15.91 -2.86
C TYR A 173 -2.71 -16.14 -2.07
N ASN A 174 -2.75 -16.84 -0.93
CA ASN A 174 -1.59 -17.25 -0.16
C ASN A 174 -1.41 -18.77 -0.19
N ASN A 175 -0.15 -19.21 -0.22
CA ASN A 175 0.14 -20.62 0.00
C ASN A 175 0.22 -20.89 1.50
N TYR A 176 -0.95 -20.98 2.16
CA TYR A 176 -1.03 -21.20 3.61
C TYR A 176 -0.19 -22.39 4.10
N LEU A 177 -0.03 -23.42 3.27
CA LEU A 177 0.76 -24.61 3.60
C LEU A 177 2.26 -24.31 3.74
N SER A 178 2.79 -23.34 2.98
CA SER A 178 4.19 -22.93 3.12
C SER A 178 4.36 -21.86 4.21
N ARG A 179 3.31 -21.10 4.54
CA ARG A 179 3.38 -19.82 5.29
C ARG A 179 4.45 -18.88 4.73
N TYR A 180 4.83 -19.10 3.48
CA TYR A 180 5.90 -18.42 2.79
C TYR A 180 5.25 -17.42 1.85
N ILE A 181 5.38 -16.15 2.21
CA ILE A 181 4.83 -15.02 1.48
C ILE A 181 5.96 -14.46 0.63
N THR A 182 5.67 -14.16 -0.62
CA THR A 182 6.60 -13.45 -1.51
C THR A 182 5.95 -12.10 -1.84
N PRO A 183 6.18 -11.08 -0.99
CA PRO A 183 5.74 -9.73 -1.30
C PRO A 183 6.29 -9.30 -2.66
N ASN A 184 5.48 -8.58 -3.43
CA ASN A 184 5.86 -8.06 -4.74
C ASN A 184 5.29 -6.64 -4.93
N VAL A 185 5.47 -6.07 -6.11
CA VAL A 185 5.01 -4.72 -6.42
C VAL A 185 3.49 -4.54 -6.19
N ALA A 186 2.68 -5.57 -6.43
CA ALA A 186 1.23 -5.50 -6.20
C ALA A 186 0.91 -5.31 -4.71
N SER A 187 1.75 -5.81 -3.80
CA SER A 187 1.62 -5.62 -2.35
C SER A 187 1.83 -4.15 -1.95
N ASP A 188 2.79 -3.46 -2.56
CA ASP A 188 2.99 -2.01 -2.37
C ASP A 188 1.83 -1.21 -2.96
N ILE A 189 1.36 -1.59 -4.16
CA ILE A 189 0.22 -0.94 -4.82
C ILE A 189 -1.06 -1.07 -3.98
N TRP A 190 -1.30 -2.23 -3.37
CA TRP A 190 -2.42 -2.39 -2.44
C TRP A 190 -2.32 -1.42 -1.26
N GLY A 191 -1.15 -1.34 -0.62
CA GLY A 191 -0.91 -0.42 0.49
C GLY A 191 -1.16 1.05 0.08
N LEU A 192 -0.75 1.43 -1.12
CA LEU A 192 -1.05 2.74 -1.70
C LEU A 192 -2.57 2.94 -1.90
N GLY A 193 -3.26 1.96 -2.50
CA GLY A 193 -4.71 1.96 -2.63
C GLY A 193 -5.41 2.16 -1.28
N ALA A 194 -4.92 1.52 -0.22
CA ALA A 194 -5.47 1.65 1.12
C ALA A 194 -5.25 3.05 1.71
N VAL A 195 -4.09 3.67 1.49
CA VAL A 195 -3.83 5.07 1.88
C VAL A 195 -4.82 6.01 1.20
N ILE A 196 -4.96 5.89 -0.12
CA ILE A 196 -5.86 6.76 -0.89
C ILE A 196 -7.32 6.54 -0.49
N HIS A 197 -7.73 5.29 -0.27
CA HIS A 197 -9.05 4.98 0.24
C HIS A 197 -9.32 5.62 1.60
N CYS A 198 -8.33 5.62 2.52
CA CYS A 198 -8.47 6.32 3.80
C CYS A 198 -8.68 7.83 3.61
N MET A 199 -7.87 8.45 2.74
CA MET A 199 -8.00 9.89 2.44
C MET A 199 -9.38 10.23 1.88
N MET A 200 -9.89 9.43 0.93
CA MET A 200 -11.21 9.63 0.35
C MET A 200 -12.34 9.45 1.38
N ASN A 201 -12.22 8.46 2.26
CA ASN A 201 -13.28 8.16 3.22
C ASN A 201 -13.22 9.02 4.48
N MET A 202 -12.15 9.80 4.68
CA MET A 202 -11.89 10.51 5.93
C MET A 202 -12.01 9.59 7.15
N ALA A 203 -11.70 8.30 6.98
CA ALA A 203 -11.79 7.26 8.01
C ALA A 203 -10.57 6.34 7.91
N PRO A 204 -10.05 5.86 9.05
CA PRO A 204 -9.00 4.85 9.02
C PRO A 204 -9.57 3.58 8.38
N TYR A 205 -8.76 2.92 7.57
CA TYR A 205 -9.08 1.59 7.08
C TYR A 205 -8.95 0.61 8.25
N LEU A 206 -10.08 0.40 8.93
CA LEU A 206 -10.24 -0.60 9.99
C LEU A 206 -11.24 -1.62 9.47
N PRO A 207 -10.77 -2.69 8.81
CA PRO A 207 -11.60 -3.86 8.65
C PRO A 207 -11.89 -4.39 10.07
N GLU A 208 -13.11 -4.18 10.58
CA GLU A 208 -13.51 -4.55 11.95
C GLU A 208 -13.52 -6.08 12.16
N ASP A 209 -13.85 -6.84 11.11
CA ASP A 209 -13.72 -8.29 11.00
C ASP A 209 -12.37 -8.85 10.49
N ARG A 210 -12.09 -10.11 10.80
CA ARG A 210 -10.83 -10.78 10.42
C ARG A 210 -10.80 -11.31 8.98
N TYR A 211 -11.90 -11.15 8.23
CA TYR A 211 -12.17 -11.94 7.02
C TYR A 211 -12.22 -11.12 5.70
N TYR A 212 -11.68 -9.89 5.65
CA TYR A 212 -11.82 -9.01 4.47
C TYR A 212 -10.90 -9.31 3.30
N TRP A 213 -10.19 -10.43 3.32
CA TRP A 213 -9.42 -10.88 2.16
C TRP A 213 -10.31 -11.44 1.04
N HIS A 214 -11.64 -11.29 1.11
CA HIS A 214 -12.58 -11.76 0.10
C HIS A 214 -13.19 -10.64 -0.75
N GLU A 215 -13.15 -9.40 -0.28
CA GLU A 215 -13.93 -8.30 -0.85
C GLU A 215 -13.06 -7.06 -1.01
N VAL A 216 -13.30 -6.32 -2.09
CA VAL A 216 -12.72 -4.99 -2.28
C VAL A 216 -13.35 -4.08 -1.22
N PRO A 217 -12.56 -3.26 -0.50
CA PRO A 217 -13.08 -2.34 0.50
C PRO A 217 -14.21 -1.47 -0.04
N GLU A 218 -15.30 -1.42 0.71
CA GLU A 218 -16.39 -0.48 0.48
C GLU A 218 -16.08 0.87 1.12
N ASN A 219 -16.70 1.91 0.59
CA ASN A 219 -16.64 3.23 1.19
C ASN A 219 -17.38 3.22 2.54
N HIS A 220 -16.92 4.05 3.47
CA HIS A 220 -17.54 4.26 4.77
C HIS A 220 -18.98 4.80 4.61
N GLU A 221 -19.89 4.48 5.54
CA GLU A 221 -21.33 4.85 5.46
C GLU A 221 -21.54 6.37 5.30
N GLY A 222 -20.59 7.18 5.79
CA GLY A 222 -20.59 8.65 5.67
C GLY A 222 -19.98 9.22 4.39
N TYR A 223 -19.47 8.38 3.47
CA TYR A 223 -18.87 8.83 2.24
C TYR A 223 -19.91 9.43 1.29
N ASN A 224 -19.73 10.70 0.95
CA ASN A 224 -20.69 11.49 0.17
C ASN A 224 -20.49 11.39 -1.36
N PHE A 225 -19.58 10.53 -1.83
CA PHE A 225 -19.27 10.34 -3.26
C PHE A 225 -18.93 11.63 -4.01
N SER A 226 -18.27 12.59 -3.35
CA SER A 226 -17.93 13.88 -3.95
C SER A 226 -16.63 13.91 -4.76
N TYR A 227 -15.85 12.82 -4.77
CA TYR A 227 -14.68 12.69 -5.61
C TYR A 227 -15.04 12.26 -7.05
N SER A 228 -14.16 12.57 -8.00
CA SER A 228 -14.30 12.11 -9.37
C SER A 228 -14.49 10.60 -9.48
N TYR A 229 -15.19 10.19 -10.54
CA TYR A 229 -15.41 8.79 -10.84
C TYR A 229 -14.07 8.09 -11.11
N GLU A 230 -13.16 8.78 -11.79
CA GLU A 230 -11.81 8.34 -12.11
C GLU A 230 -11.03 7.98 -10.85
N LEU A 231 -10.93 8.89 -9.87
CA LEU A 231 -10.26 8.61 -8.60
C LEU A 231 -10.87 7.41 -7.87
N SER A 232 -12.20 7.34 -7.84
CA SER A 232 -12.92 6.25 -7.19
C SER A 232 -12.69 4.89 -7.84
N MET A 233 -12.65 4.84 -9.18
CA MET A 233 -12.41 3.61 -9.92
C MET A 233 -10.97 3.13 -9.78
N LEU A 234 -10.00 4.05 -9.85
CA LEU A 234 -8.60 3.72 -9.67
C LEU A 234 -8.34 3.16 -8.28
N THR A 235 -8.81 3.82 -7.22
CA THR A 235 -8.67 3.32 -5.84
C THR A 235 -9.21 1.90 -5.66
N LYS A 236 -10.38 1.59 -6.23
CA LYS A 236 -10.94 0.23 -6.22
C LYS A 236 -10.11 -0.77 -7.02
N LYS A 237 -9.51 -0.34 -8.13
CA LYS A 237 -8.63 -1.17 -8.96
C LYS A 237 -7.32 -1.53 -8.24
N TYR A 238 -6.85 -0.70 -7.32
CA TYR A 238 -5.62 -0.99 -6.55
C TYR A 238 -5.87 -1.86 -5.32
N LEU A 239 -7.12 -1.89 -4.86
CA LEU A 239 -7.57 -2.76 -3.78
C LEU A 239 -8.17 -4.08 -4.29
N GLN A 240 -7.69 -4.57 -5.45
CA GLN A 240 -8.12 -5.86 -5.97
C GLN A 240 -7.49 -6.99 -5.16
N VAL A 241 -8.35 -7.90 -4.72
CA VAL A 241 -7.98 -8.93 -3.75
C VAL A 241 -6.97 -9.92 -4.34
N ASN A 242 -7.14 -10.22 -5.62
CA ASN A 242 -6.17 -10.99 -6.38
C ASN A 242 -5.03 -10.07 -6.82
N PRO A 243 -3.78 -10.29 -6.39
CA PRO A 243 -2.67 -9.42 -6.77
C PRO A 243 -2.42 -9.38 -8.28
N LYS A 244 -2.88 -10.38 -9.04
CA LYS A 244 -2.80 -10.39 -10.51
C LYS A 244 -3.81 -9.46 -11.20
N ASP A 245 -4.90 -9.16 -10.51
CA ASP A 245 -5.94 -8.25 -11.00
C ASP A 245 -5.69 -6.80 -10.51
N CYS A 246 -4.68 -6.62 -9.64
CA CYS A 246 -4.19 -5.32 -9.21
C CYS A 246 -3.60 -4.56 -10.41
N ALA A 247 -3.61 -3.23 -10.34
CA ALA A 247 -3.11 -2.41 -11.44
C ALA A 247 -1.59 -2.55 -11.64
N GLN A 248 -1.15 -2.18 -12.83
CA GLN A 248 0.28 -2.08 -13.15
C GLN A 248 0.83 -0.72 -12.68
N LEU A 249 2.09 -0.69 -12.27
CA LEU A 249 2.71 0.52 -11.73
C LEU A 249 2.78 1.66 -12.75
N MET A 250 3.06 1.34 -14.01
CA MET A 250 3.06 2.32 -15.10
C MET A 250 1.66 2.85 -15.40
N GLU A 251 0.64 2.01 -15.25
CA GLU A 251 -0.75 2.46 -15.33
C GLU A 251 -1.07 3.49 -14.24
N ILE A 252 -0.63 3.26 -13.00
CA ILE A 252 -0.83 4.21 -11.89
C ILE A 252 -0.16 5.54 -12.18
N LEU A 253 1.10 5.51 -12.62
CA LEU A 253 1.85 6.71 -12.95
C LEU A 253 1.13 7.51 -14.05
N TYR A 254 0.71 6.85 -15.12
CA TYR A 254 -0.06 7.49 -16.20
C TYR A 254 -1.39 8.06 -15.69
N ASP A 255 -2.22 7.23 -15.04
CA ASP A 255 -3.59 7.58 -14.66
C ASP A 255 -3.62 8.67 -13.58
N THR A 256 -2.64 8.73 -12.67
CA THR A 256 -2.52 9.83 -11.69
C THR A 256 -2.16 11.16 -12.34
N SER A 257 -1.32 11.14 -13.39
CA SER A 257 -1.01 12.35 -14.16
C SER A 257 -2.25 12.85 -14.91
N LYS A 258 -2.97 11.95 -15.59
CA LYS A 258 -4.18 12.29 -16.33
C LYS A 258 -5.36 12.66 -15.43
N GLY A 259 -5.45 12.08 -14.24
CA GLY A 259 -6.40 12.45 -13.20
C GLY A 259 -6.23 13.90 -12.77
N LEU A 260 -5.01 14.31 -12.41
CA LEU A 260 -4.73 15.69 -12.03
C LEU A 260 -4.95 16.67 -13.19
N GLU A 261 -4.42 16.39 -14.38
CA GLU A 261 -4.65 17.23 -15.58
C GLU A 261 -6.14 17.43 -15.88
N SER A 262 -6.94 16.38 -15.71
CA SER A 262 -8.39 16.43 -15.96
C SER A 262 -9.10 17.24 -14.88
N TRP A 263 -8.68 17.11 -13.63
CA TRP A 263 -9.17 17.93 -12.53
C TRP A 263 -8.85 19.42 -12.76
N GLU A 264 -7.59 19.74 -13.09
CA GLU A 264 -7.15 21.12 -13.33
C GLU A 264 -7.89 21.78 -14.49
N ARG A 265 -8.16 21.02 -15.54
CA ARG A 265 -8.96 21.49 -16.69
C ARG A 265 -10.41 21.79 -16.30
N ALA A 266 -10.98 21.02 -15.38
CA ALA A 266 -12.38 21.15 -15.00
C ALA A 266 -12.61 22.24 -13.95
N TYR A 267 -11.64 22.47 -13.06
CA TYR A 267 -11.79 23.34 -11.89
C TYR A 267 -10.83 24.53 -11.96
N GLU A 268 -9.57 24.32 -11.57
CA GLU A 268 -8.53 25.34 -11.61
C GLU A 268 -7.14 24.70 -11.71
N GLU A 269 -6.20 25.40 -12.32
CA GLU A 269 -4.80 24.99 -12.37
C GLU A 269 -4.17 25.13 -10.97
N VAL A 270 -3.48 24.10 -10.50
CA VAL A 270 -2.78 24.13 -9.21
C VAL A 270 -1.27 23.95 -9.35
N THR A 271 -0.83 23.39 -10.47
CA THR A 271 0.58 23.25 -10.83
C THR A 271 1.24 24.64 -10.93
N GLY A 272 2.35 24.82 -10.22
CA GLY A 272 3.09 26.09 -10.17
C GLY A 272 2.37 27.24 -9.44
N ARG A 273 1.17 27.01 -8.89
CA ARG A 273 0.41 28.03 -8.15
C ARG A 273 0.72 27.98 -6.66
N THR A 274 0.86 29.15 -6.07
CA THR A 274 1.02 29.34 -4.63
C THR A 274 -0.32 29.26 -3.92
N ARG A 275 -0.27 29.16 -2.58
CA ARG A 275 -1.46 29.02 -1.74
C ARG A 275 -2.47 30.16 -1.92
N ASP A 276 -1.98 31.40 -2.11
CA ASP A 276 -2.80 32.60 -2.25
C ASP A 276 -3.44 32.74 -3.65
N GLU A 277 -3.04 31.88 -4.59
CA GLU A 277 -3.48 31.90 -5.99
C GLU A 277 -4.54 30.84 -6.31
N ILE A 278 -4.79 29.89 -5.39
CA ILE A 278 -5.75 28.81 -5.58
C ILE A 278 -6.97 28.97 -4.67
N SER A 279 -8.11 28.43 -5.09
CA SER A 279 -9.37 28.57 -4.38
C SER A 279 -9.38 27.77 -3.07
N ASP A 280 -10.12 28.27 -2.07
CA ASP A 280 -10.22 27.64 -0.74
C ASP A 280 -10.66 26.17 -0.76
N PHE A 281 -11.48 25.76 -1.74
CA PHE A 281 -11.94 24.37 -1.83
C PHE A 281 -10.85 23.40 -2.30
N ALA A 282 -9.80 23.90 -2.98
CA ALA A 282 -8.64 23.12 -3.38
C ALA A 282 -7.58 23.08 -2.27
N LEU A 283 -7.67 23.95 -1.27
CA LEU A 283 -6.67 24.08 -0.22
C LEU A 283 -6.80 23.03 0.89
N VAL A 284 -5.67 22.42 1.22
CA VAL A 284 -5.51 21.65 2.45
C VAL A 284 -5.27 22.63 3.60
N PRO A 285 -5.98 22.55 4.73
CA PRO A 285 -5.67 23.38 5.89
C PRO A 285 -4.27 23.12 6.42
N GLN A 286 -3.54 24.19 6.72
CA GLN A 286 -2.24 24.07 7.35
C GLN A 286 -2.43 23.70 8.83
N CYS A 287 -1.98 22.51 9.20
CA CYS A 287 -1.83 22.15 10.60
C CYS A 287 -0.45 22.66 11.06
N HIS A 288 -0.41 23.87 11.63
CA HIS A 288 0.83 24.45 12.20
C HIS A 288 1.25 23.83 13.53
N ALA A 289 0.83 22.60 13.80
CA ALA A 289 1.35 21.87 14.95
C ALA A 289 2.80 21.49 14.63
N GLU A 290 3.74 22.41 14.91
CA GLU A 290 5.16 22.08 14.94
C GLU A 290 5.33 20.93 15.92
N PHE A 291 5.60 19.75 15.36
CA PHE A 291 5.97 18.61 16.16
C PHE A 291 7.43 18.83 16.55
N GLU A 292 7.67 19.32 17.77
CA GLU A 292 9.03 19.38 18.31
C GLU A 292 9.56 17.94 18.46
N LEU A 293 10.20 17.45 17.40
CA LEU A 293 10.91 16.17 17.39
C LEU A 293 12.01 16.23 18.47
N GLY A 294 11.71 15.66 19.65
CA GLY A 294 12.66 15.54 20.76
C GLY A 294 12.21 16.19 22.08
N ALA A 295 11.16 17.02 22.11
CA ALA A 295 10.76 17.71 23.35
C ALA A 295 10.21 16.77 24.45
N ASN A 296 9.74 15.59 24.06
CA ASN A 296 9.24 14.56 24.98
C ASN A 296 10.15 13.33 25.12
N MET A 297 11.35 13.33 24.52
CA MET A 297 12.38 12.38 24.97
C MET A 297 12.98 12.94 26.26
N GLY A 298 12.20 12.85 27.36
CA GLY A 298 12.72 13.13 28.69
C GLY A 298 14.03 12.38 28.90
N GLU A 299 14.98 13.00 29.60
CA GLU A 299 16.34 12.47 29.80
C GLU A 299 16.37 11.00 30.28
N ASP A 300 15.27 10.50 30.86
CA ASP A 300 15.09 9.12 31.32
C ASP A 300 14.87 8.05 30.23
N GLU A 301 14.38 8.40 29.03
CA GLU A 301 14.09 7.40 27.98
C GLU A 301 15.30 6.98 27.14
N THR A 302 16.43 7.69 27.27
CA THR A 302 17.72 7.26 26.71
C THR A 302 18.35 6.10 27.48
N SER A 303 17.77 5.68 28.61
CA SER A 303 18.32 4.59 29.39
C SER A 303 18.17 3.27 28.63
N GLU A 304 19.29 2.55 28.52
CA GLU A 304 19.38 1.12 28.21
C GLU A 304 18.26 0.27 28.87
N SER A 305 17.69 0.76 29.97
CA SER A 305 16.59 0.14 30.71
C SER A 305 15.30 0.01 29.89
N SER A 306 14.93 0.96 29.04
CA SER A 306 13.67 0.91 28.28
C SER A 306 13.73 -0.14 27.16
N VAL A 307 14.86 -0.24 26.47
CA VAL A 307 15.11 -1.29 25.47
C VAL A 307 15.23 -2.66 26.13
N LYS A 308 15.91 -2.75 27.29
CA LYS A 308 15.98 -3.99 28.09
C LYS A 308 14.58 -4.41 28.59
N LYS A 309 13.73 -3.46 28.98
CA LYS A 309 12.36 -3.70 29.45
C LYS A 309 11.45 -4.19 28.33
N ARG A 310 11.52 -3.62 27.12
CA ARG A 310 10.78 -4.12 25.95
C ARG A 310 11.22 -5.54 25.57
N LYS A 311 12.54 -5.80 25.51
CA LYS A 311 13.07 -7.16 25.26
C LYS A 311 12.65 -8.17 26.34
N LEU A 312 12.63 -7.77 27.61
CA LEU A 312 12.21 -8.64 28.71
C LEU A 312 10.71 -8.98 28.63
N ILE A 313 9.87 -8.00 28.30
CA ILE A 313 8.42 -8.22 28.10
C ILE A 313 8.18 -9.18 26.93
N GLU A 314 8.92 -9.03 25.84
CA GLU A 314 8.80 -9.89 24.66
C GLU A 314 9.27 -11.33 24.95
N GLN A 315 10.38 -11.50 25.66
CA GLN A 315 10.84 -12.81 26.13
C GLN A 315 9.85 -13.47 27.10
N GLN A 316 9.21 -12.70 27.98
CA GLN A 316 8.18 -13.21 28.88
C GLN A 316 6.90 -13.63 28.14
N LYS A 317 6.53 -12.95 27.04
CA LYS A 317 5.41 -13.36 26.20
C LYS A 317 5.67 -14.71 25.53
N VAL A 318 6.85 -14.87 24.92
CA VAL A 318 7.25 -16.15 24.29
C VAL A 318 7.30 -17.28 25.32
N ALA A 319 7.86 -17.04 26.51
CA ALA A 319 7.91 -18.04 27.57
C ALA A 319 6.51 -18.44 28.09
N ASN A 320 5.56 -17.50 28.14
CA ASN A 320 4.19 -17.78 28.59
C ASN A 320 3.34 -18.50 27.52
N GLU A 321 3.66 -18.33 26.23
CA GLU A 321 3.04 -19.08 25.14
C GLU A 321 3.49 -20.55 25.13
N ASP A 322 4.75 -20.83 25.49
CA ASP A 322 5.27 -22.20 25.62
C ASP A 322 4.66 -22.97 26.81
N VAL A 323 4.26 -22.28 27.88
CA VAL A 323 3.65 -22.90 29.07
C VAL A 323 2.16 -23.23 28.86
N ASN A 324 1.46 -22.50 27.97
CA ASN A 324 0.02 -22.65 27.73
C ASN A 324 -0.32 -23.35 26.40
N GLY A 325 0.63 -24.05 25.79
CA GLY A 325 0.38 -24.88 24.63
C GLY A 325 -0.77 -25.88 24.87
N PRO A 326 -1.59 -26.20 23.84
CA PRO A 326 -2.76 -27.06 24.00
C PRO A 326 -2.37 -28.42 24.59
N PRO A 327 -3.20 -28.99 25.49
CA PRO A 327 -2.87 -30.23 26.19
C PRO A 327 -2.56 -31.32 25.16
N ARG A 328 -1.33 -31.84 25.22
CA ARG A 328 -0.90 -33.00 24.44
C ARG A 328 -1.92 -34.12 24.63
N LYS A 329 -2.70 -34.42 23.58
CA LYS A 329 -3.55 -35.61 23.54
C LYS A 329 -2.65 -36.82 23.80
N LYS A 330 -2.88 -37.48 24.93
CA LYS A 330 -2.22 -38.75 25.27
C LYS A 330 -2.51 -39.74 24.14
N SER A 331 -1.46 -40.17 23.44
CA SER A 331 -1.52 -41.24 22.46
C SER A 331 -1.91 -42.53 23.18
N THR A 332 -3.16 -42.97 22.99
CA THR A 332 -3.56 -44.34 23.29
C THR A 332 -2.89 -45.26 22.28
N GLY A 333 -2.14 -46.24 22.78
CA GLY A 333 -1.34 -47.19 22.01
C GLY A 333 -2.14 -48.12 21.08
N PRO A 334 -1.41 -48.99 20.36
CA PRO A 334 -1.88 -49.62 19.13
C PRO A 334 -2.83 -50.80 19.42
N SER A 335 -4.02 -50.75 18.81
CA SER A 335 -4.90 -51.90 18.69
C SER A 335 -4.59 -52.66 17.39
N SER A 336 -4.52 -53.98 17.54
CA SER A 336 -4.15 -55.00 16.54
C SER A 336 -5.01 -55.01 15.27
N PRO A 337 -4.51 -55.65 14.18
CA PRO A 337 -5.09 -55.54 12.85
C PRO A 337 -6.34 -56.40 12.71
N ARG A 338 -7.46 -55.78 12.30
CA ARG A 338 -8.65 -56.50 11.81
C ARG A 338 -8.61 -56.61 10.28
N SER A 339 -8.95 -57.83 9.87
CA SER A 339 -8.98 -58.38 8.52
C SER A 339 -9.76 -57.54 7.50
N ARG A 340 -9.15 -57.40 6.32
CA ARG A 340 -9.79 -56.94 5.08
C ARG A 340 -10.89 -57.94 4.67
N GLN A 341 -12.14 -57.50 4.68
CA GLN A 341 -13.15 -58.07 3.79
C GLN A 341 -13.33 -57.14 2.59
N ARG A 342 -13.21 -57.77 1.43
CA ARG A 342 -13.27 -57.22 0.08
C ARG A 342 -14.73 -57.32 -0.36
N THR A 343 -15.39 -56.20 -0.61
CA THR A 343 -16.68 -56.18 -1.33
C THR A 343 -16.60 -55.22 -2.50
N THR A 344 -16.91 -55.77 -3.66
CA THR A 344 -17.00 -55.17 -4.99
C THR A 344 -18.43 -54.69 -5.25
N ALA A 345 -18.60 -53.47 -5.74
CA ALA A 345 -19.71 -53.00 -6.59
C ALA A 345 -19.29 -51.61 -7.11
N SER A 346 -19.04 -51.35 -8.40
CA SER A 346 -19.89 -51.44 -9.61
C SER A 346 -21.10 -50.50 -9.58
N ARG A 347 -21.24 -49.74 -10.68
CA ARG A 347 -22.34 -48.85 -11.13
C ARG A 347 -22.31 -47.40 -10.62
N ASP A 348 -22.70 -46.40 -11.40
CA ASP A 348 -23.00 -46.28 -12.83
C ASP A 348 -22.96 -44.79 -13.19
N LYS A 349 -22.83 -44.55 -14.50
CA LYS A 349 -22.99 -43.26 -15.19
C LYS A 349 -24.25 -42.49 -14.77
N LYS A 350 -24.16 -41.16 -14.69
CA LYS A 350 -25.13 -40.29 -15.39
C LYS A 350 -24.63 -38.87 -15.61
N SER A 351 -24.44 -38.58 -16.89
CA SER A 351 -24.38 -37.24 -17.49
C SER A 351 -25.60 -36.41 -17.11
N ARG A 352 -25.39 -35.13 -16.78
CA ARG A 352 -26.42 -34.12 -16.90
C ARG A 352 -25.84 -32.91 -17.63
N ARG A 353 -26.31 -32.74 -18.85
CA ARG A 353 -25.94 -31.72 -19.83
C ARG A 353 -27.27 -31.08 -20.22
N GLU A 354 -27.56 -29.92 -19.67
CA GLU A 354 -28.66 -29.02 -20.04
C GLU A 354 -28.21 -27.62 -19.60
N LEU A 355 -28.51 -26.48 -20.22
CA LEU A 355 -29.10 -26.06 -21.50
C LEU A 355 -28.97 -24.53 -21.37
N PHE A 356 -28.12 -23.86 -22.14
CA PHE A 356 -28.15 -22.39 -22.25
C PHE A 356 -28.83 -22.02 -23.58
N PRO A 357 -29.88 -21.20 -23.59
CA PRO A 357 -30.45 -20.70 -24.83
C PRO A 357 -29.58 -19.57 -25.39
N GLU A 358 -29.27 -19.70 -26.68
CA GLU A 358 -28.63 -18.68 -27.51
C GLU A 358 -29.52 -17.43 -27.58
N SER A 359 -28.96 -16.27 -27.25
CA SER A 359 -29.58 -14.97 -27.49
C SER A 359 -29.26 -14.49 -28.89
N GLU A 360 -30.29 -14.33 -29.70
CA GLU A 360 -30.26 -13.79 -31.06
C GLU A 360 -29.72 -12.34 -31.07
N THR A 361 -28.75 -12.07 -31.94
CA THR A 361 -28.28 -10.73 -32.29
C THR A 361 -29.19 -10.10 -33.37
N PRO A 362 -29.68 -8.86 -33.18
CA PRO A 362 -30.44 -8.16 -34.22
C PRO A 362 -29.54 -7.67 -35.37
N GLY A 363 -30.04 -7.87 -36.59
CA GLY A 363 -29.32 -7.69 -37.83
C GLY A 363 -29.05 -6.24 -38.28
N ASP A 364 -28.01 -6.15 -39.10
CA ASP A 364 -27.64 -5.02 -39.93
C ASP A 364 -28.72 -4.70 -40.97
N SER A 365 -29.42 -3.58 -40.77
CA SER A 365 -30.26 -2.98 -41.79
C SER A 365 -29.48 -1.97 -42.62
N ALA A 366 -29.33 -2.32 -43.90
CA ALA A 366 -28.68 -1.60 -44.98
C ALA A 366 -29.10 -0.11 -45.13
N ARG A 367 -28.10 0.76 -45.23
CA ARG A 367 -28.23 2.15 -45.66
C ARG A 367 -28.21 2.22 -47.19
N LYS A 368 -29.39 2.25 -47.82
CA LYS A 368 -29.54 2.63 -49.24
C LYS A 368 -29.54 4.15 -49.36
N GLY A 369 -28.60 4.68 -50.13
CA GLY A 369 -28.63 6.05 -50.61
C GLY A 369 -29.77 6.28 -51.59
N LYS A 370 -30.26 7.52 -51.62
CA LYS A 370 -30.84 8.15 -52.81
C LYS A 370 -30.68 9.66 -52.69
N THR A 371 -29.99 10.21 -53.67
CA THR A 371 -29.96 11.61 -54.08
C THR A 371 -31.31 12.03 -54.66
N GLY A 372 -31.62 13.32 -54.52
CA GLY A 372 -32.81 13.99 -55.05
C GLY A 372 -33.01 15.31 -54.34
#